data_AF-Q1GYH3-F1
#
_entry.id   AF-Q1GYH3-F1
#
_cell.length_a   1.000
_cell.length_b   1.000
_cell.length_c   1.000
_cell.angle_alpha   90.00
_cell.angle_beta   90.00
_cell.angle_gamma   90.00
#
_symmetry.space_group_name_H-M   'P 1'
#
loop_
_entity.id
_entity.type
_entity.pdbx_description
1 polymer ?
#
loop_
_entity_poly.entity_id
_entity_poly.type
_entity_poly.pdbx_seq_one_letter_code
_entity_poly.pdbx_strand_id
1 'polypeptide(L)'
;MEHKIPPSFAGLEHLSTAIILLNNQRHVVYANPGAEVLFAISAKQIAGLPVSQVFPGCDILDSAMEHAIKYHSPFREHEFPITTLRQQSFAVTCTVTPVELDPACLVLEFQHMDQQLRIAREERMLIQQQANAELLRNLAHEIRNPLGGLRGAAQLLEHELPQVSLREYTQVIIKEADRLQLLMDRLLVPHRVPKYEPTNIHEVLERVRSLLLAESPRGIQIRRDYDTSLPELIGDREKLIQAVLNIARNAVQAMLNNPGEQAPEIILRTRAARQVTLAKKRYRVAIKLQIIDNGPGIPPDIRERIFYPLVSGREGGTGLGLTLAQTFITQHHGMIECESEPGRTTFTILLPIESTAMKSYIARQ
;
A
#
# COMPACT_ATOMS: atom_id res chain seq x y z
N MET A 1 -28.69 32.80 -16.72
CA MET A 1 -28.25 33.93 -15.85
C MET A 1 -26.76 33.78 -15.63
N GLU A 2 -25.98 34.77 -16.06
CA GLU A 2 -24.53 34.79 -15.86
C GLU A 2 -24.23 34.83 -14.36
N HIS A 3 -23.38 33.90 -13.91
CA HIS A 3 -22.89 33.87 -12.54
C HIS A 3 -21.90 35.03 -12.39
N LYS A 4 -22.40 36.21 -12.03
CA LYS A 4 -21.52 37.33 -11.65
C LYS A 4 -20.94 36.99 -10.28
N ILE A 5 -19.64 36.70 -10.26
CA ILE A 5 -18.86 36.55 -9.04
C ILE A 5 -18.98 37.88 -8.28
N PRO A 6 -19.42 37.87 -7.00
CA PRO A 6 -19.45 39.08 -6.21
C PRO A 6 -18.04 39.71 -6.16
N PRO A 7 -17.89 41.03 -6.38
CA PRO A 7 -16.58 41.67 -6.39
C PRO A 7 -15.76 41.43 -5.12
N SER A 8 -16.43 41.17 -3.99
CA SER A 8 -15.83 40.82 -2.70
C SER A 8 -15.03 39.51 -2.70
N PHE A 9 -15.25 38.61 -3.68
CA PHE A 9 -14.63 37.28 -3.72
C PHE A 9 -13.59 37.08 -4.82
N ALA A 10 -13.31 38.11 -5.62
CA ALA A 10 -12.44 37.99 -6.80
C ALA A 10 -11.05 37.42 -6.50
N GLY A 11 -10.49 37.70 -5.33
CA GLY A 11 -9.19 37.15 -4.92
C GLY A 11 -9.18 35.64 -4.68
N LEU A 12 -10.32 35.04 -4.29
CA LEU A 12 -10.43 33.62 -3.94
C LEU A 12 -10.42 32.70 -5.18
N GLU A 13 -10.81 33.23 -6.34
CA GLU A 13 -10.80 32.53 -7.64
C GLU A 13 -9.39 32.06 -8.03
N HIS A 14 -8.36 32.78 -7.59
CA HIS A 14 -6.97 32.51 -7.96
C HIS A 14 -6.25 31.55 -7.02
N LEU A 15 -6.90 31.14 -5.92
CA LEU A 15 -6.31 30.23 -4.95
C LEU A 15 -6.41 28.79 -5.43
N SER A 16 -5.29 28.07 -5.33
CA SER A 16 -5.23 26.62 -5.60
C SER A 16 -5.84 25.78 -4.48
N THR A 17 -5.92 26.33 -3.27
CA THR A 17 -6.66 25.74 -2.14
C THR A 17 -8.15 25.76 -2.41
N ALA A 18 -8.84 24.71 -1.95
CA ALA A 18 -10.28 24.59 -2.11
C ALA A 18 -10.99 25.41 -1.04
N ILE A 19 -11.83 26.35 -1.46
CA ILE A 19 -12.55 27.24 -0.57
C ILE A 19 -14.04 27.19 -0.86
N ILE A 20 -14.83 27.01 0.19
CA ILE A 20 -16.30 27.07 0.16
C ILE A 20 -16.77 28.07 1.21
N LEU A 21 -17.69 28.96 0.83
CA LEU A 21 -18.33 29.90 1.74
C LEU A 21 -19.75 29.47 2.04
N LEU A 22 -20.16 29.53 3.30
CA LEU A 22 -21.51 29.19 3.73
C LEU A 22 -22.22 30.40 4.35
N ASN A 23 -23.54 30.47 4.18
CA ASN A 23 -24.40 31.41 4.90
C ASN A 23 -24.79 30.88 6.30
N ASN A 24 -25.57 31.68 7.03
CA ASN A 24 -26.07 31.36 8.37
C ASN A 24 -26.93 30.08 8.44
N GLN A 25 -27.49 29.63 7.33
CA GLN A 25 -28.25 28.39 7.20
C GLN A 25 -27.39 27.21 6.71
N ARG A 26 -26.05 27.35 6.69
CA ARG A 26 -25.09 26.35 6.18
C ARG A 26 -25.27 26.01 4.69
N HIS A 27 -25.85 26.92 3.90
CA HIS A 27 -25.95 26.77 2.45
C HIS A 27 -24.73 27.38 1.74
N VAL A 28 -24.29 26.73 0.68
CA VAL A 28 -23.15 27.19 -0.13
C VAL A 28 -23.48 28.49 -0.84
N VAL A 29 -22.77 29.55 -0.47
CA VAL A 29 -22.83 30.87 -1.11
C VAL A 29 -21.87 30.93 -2.30
N TYR A 30 -20.69 30.33 -2.13
CA TYR A 30 -19.61 30.41 -3.10
C TYR A 30 -18.69 29.19 -2.97
N ALA A 31 -18.13 28.76 -4.09
CA ALA A 31 -17.05 27.78 -4.16
C ALA A 31 -16.07 28.22 -5.23
N ASN A 32 -14.77 28.21 -4.93
CA ASN A 32 -13.75 28.61 -5.89
C ASN A 32 -13.38 27.47 -6.85
N PRO A 33 -12.61 27.74 -7.92
CA PRO A 33 -12.14 26.72 -8.86
C PRO A 33 -11.31 25.61 -8.18
N GLY A 34 -10.57 25.93 -7.11
CA GLY A 34 -9.87 24.94 -6.30
C GLY A 34 -10.81 23.88 -5.70
N ALA A 35 -11.98 24.29 -5.21
CA ALA A 35 -13.01 23.38 -4.71
C ALA A 35 -13.66 22.56 -5.83
N GLU A 36 -13.90 23.16 -7.00
CA GLU A 36 -14.41 22.43 -8.16
C GLU A 36 -13.46 21.29 -8.60
N VAL A 37 -12.15 21.58 -8.63
CA VAL A 37 -11.11 20.60 -8.98
C VAL A 37 -10.99 19.52 -7.91
N LEU A 38 -10.91 19.90 -6.63
CA LEU A 38 -10.71 18.97 -5.53
C LEU A 38 -11.86 17.96 -5.42
N PHE A 39 -13.10 18.46 -5.44
CA PHE A 39 -14.28 17.62 -5.21
C PHE A 39 -14.90 17.08 -6.50
N ALA A 40 -14.37 17.46 -7.67
CA ALA A 40 -14.91 17.13 -8.98
C ALA A 40 -16.40 17.52 -9.15
N ILE A 41 -16.78 18.65 -8.57
CA ILE A 41 -18.13 19.24 -8.58
C ILE A 41 -18.13 20.59 -9.28
N SER A 42 -19.28 21.06 -9.77
CA SER A 42 -19.39 22.43 -10.26
C SER A 42 -19.92 23.36 -9.16
N ALA A 43 -19.31 24.52 -9.00
CA ALA A 43 -19.75 25.59 -8.10
C ALA A 43 -21.21 25.97 -8.38
N LYS A 44 -21.62 25.99 -9.65
CA LYS A 44 -23.01 26.26 -10.07
C LYS A 44 -24.00 25.19 -9.62
N GLN A 45 -23.55 23.94 -9.50
CA GLN A 45 -24.41 22.82 -9.09
C GLN A 45 -24.63 22.81 -7.57
N ILE A 46 -23.64 23.29 -6.81
CA ILE A 46 -23.69 23.27 -5.35
C ILE A 46 -24.15 24.59 -4.74
N ALA A 47 -24.13 25.69 -5.49
CA ALA A 47 -24.61 26.98 -5.03
C ALA A 47 -26.06 26.88 -4.53
N GLY A 48 -26.29 27.37 -3.31
CA GLY A 48 -27.58 27.32 -2.63
C GLY A 48 -27.95 25.96 -2.04
N LEU A 49 -27.13 24.92 -2.19
CA LEU A 49 -27.36 23.63 -1.51
C LEU A 49 -26.82 23.67 -0.08
N PRO A 50 -27.45 22.95 0.86
CA PRO A 50 -26.89 22.77 2.19
C PRO A 50 -25.60 21.96 2.10
N VAL A 51 -24.59 22.32 2.90
CA VAL A 51 -23.28 21.66 2.88
C VAL A 51 -23.37 20.16 3.17
N SER A 52 -24.34 19.73 3.97
CA SER A 52 -24.63 18.32 4.27
C SER A 52 -25.13 17.53 3.05
N GLN A 53 -25.70 18.18 2.03
CA GLN A 53 -25.98 17.52 0.75
C GLN A 53 -24.73 17.45 -0.13
N VAL A 54 -23.86 18.46 -0.08
CA VAL A 54 -22.59 18.45 -0.83
C VAL A 54 -21.65 17.35 -0.30
N PHE A 55 -21.63 17.19 1.02
CA PHE A 55 -20.83 16.22 1.75
C PHE A 55 -21.71 15.35 2.68
N PRO A 56 -22.42 14.34 2.15
CA PRO A 56 -23.32 13.52 2.94
C PRO A 56 -22.61 12.70 4.02
N GLY A 57 -23.21 12.65 5.22
CA GLY A 57 -22.78 11.79 6.32
C GLY A 57 -21.45 12.19 6.97
N CYS A 58 -21.08 13.47 6.94
CA CYS A 58 -19.83 13.96 7.50
C CYS A 58 -20.05 14.67 8.85
N ASP A 59 -20.29 13.90 9.91
CA ASP A 59 -20.54 14.43 11.27
C ASP A 59 -19.38 15.29 11.80
N ILE A 60 -18.15 14.99 11.36
CA ILE A 60 -16.94 15.73 11.74
C ILE A 60 -17.00 17.17 11.21
N LEU A 61 -17.46 17.36 9.97
CA LEU A 61 -17.61 18.70 9.39
C LEU A 61 -18.69 19.50 10.11
N ASP A 62 -19.80 18.86 10.49
CA ASP A 62 -20.86 19.50 11.27
C ASP A 62 -20.36 19.95 12.65
N SER A 63 -19.64 19.09 13.37
CA SER A 63 -19.01 19.43 14.65
C SER A 63 -18.02 20.60 14.52
N ALA A 64 -17.22 20.61 13.45
CA ALA A 64 -16.26 21.68 13.18
C ALA A 64 -16.94 23.04 12.96
N MET A 65 -18.04 23.07 12.20
CA MET A 65 -18.83 24.29 11.99
C MET A 65 -19.48 24.78 13.28
N GLU A 66 -20.04 23.88 14.09
CA GLU A 66 -20.65 24.24 15.37
C GLU A 66 -19.65 24.82 16.35
N HIS A 67 -18.45 24.24 16.42
CA HIS A 67 -17.37 24.75 17.24
C HIS A 67 -16.94 26.16 16.78
N ALA A 68 -16.72 26.35 15.47
CA ALA A 68 -16.32 27.63 14.91
C ALA A 68 -17.36 28.74 15.18
N ILE A 69 -18.66 28.43 15.04
CA ILE A 69 -19.75 29.38 15.33
C ILE A 69 -19.82 29.69 16.83
N LYS A 70 -19.82 28.65 17.68
CA LYS A 70 -20.01 28.80 19.14
C LYS A 70 -18.91 29.60 19.80
N TYR A 71 -17.66 29.36 19.41
CA TYR A 71 -16.49 30.01 20.01
C TYR A 71 -15.99 31.21 19.22
N HIS A 72 -16.61 31.51 18.07
CA HIS A 72 -16.25 32.62 17.19
C HIS A 72 -14.75 32.65 16.84
N SER A 73 -14.19 31.46 16.63
CA SER A 73 -12.75 31.25 16.41
C SER A 73 -12.52 30.20 15.32
N PRO A 74 -11.47 30.32 14.50
CA PRO A 74 -11.10 29.29 13.54
C PRO A 74 -10.93 27.93 14.21
N PHE A 75 -11.51 26.89 13.62
CA PHE A 75 -11.39 25.52 14.09
C PHE A 75 -10.89 24.63 12.95
N ARG A 76 -9.83 23.87 13.21
CA ARG A 76 -9.17 23.03 12.22
C ARG A 76 -9.32 21.57 12.59
N GLU A 77 -9.94 20.81 11.71
CA GLU A 77 -9.99 19.36 11.80
C GLU A 77 -8.96 18.73 10.88
N HIS A 78 -8.20 17.81 11.45
CA HIS A 78 -7.16 17.08 10.77
C HIS A 78 -7.69 15.71 10.34
N GLU A 79 -7.40 15.33 9.09
CA GLU A 79 -7.52 13.94 8.61
C GLU A 79 -8.89 13.30 8.85
N PHE A 80 -9.90 13.73 8.09
CA PHE A 80 -11.20 13.08 8.08
C PHE A 80 -11.68 12.73 6.66
N PRO A 81 -12.45 11.63 6.50
CA PRO A 81 -13.00 11.25 5.21
C PRO A 81 -14.13 12.20 4.82
N ILE A 82 -14.09 12.67 3.58
CA ILE A 82 -15.18 13.44 2.98
C ILE A 82 -15.70 12.70 1.75
N THR A 83 -17.01 12.46 1.72
CA THR A 83 -17.67 11.85 0.56
C THR A 83 -18.36 12.93 -0.23
N THR A 84 -18.10 13.00 -1.54
CA THR A 84 -18.75 13.98 -2.42
C THR A 84 -20.05 13.44 -3.00
N LEU A 85 -20.90 14.32 -3.56
CA LEU A 85 -22.11 13.96 -4.32
C LEU A 85 -21.90 12.91 -5.43
N ARG A 86 -20.66 12.75 -5.93
CA ARG A 86 -20.31 11.75 -6.94
C ARG A 86 -19.82 10.41 -6.35
N GLN A 87 -20.04 10.19 -5.06
CA GLN A 87 -19.59 9.01 -4.30
C GLN A 87 -18.06 8.81 -4.33
N GLN A 88 -17.30 9.89 -4.45
CA GLN A 88 -15.85 9.84 -4.25
C GLN A 88 -15.55 10.15 -2.78
N SER A 89 -14.78 9.29 -2.13
CA SER A 89 -14.34 9.46 -0.74
C SER A 89 -12.82 9.59 -0.68
N PHE A 90 -12.33 10.62 0.01
CA PHE A 90 -10.91 10.84 0.26
C PHE A 90 -10.69 11.66 1.53
N ALA A 91 -9.46 11.67 2.04
CA ALA A 91 -9.12 12.37 3.27
C ALA A 91 -8.77 13.84 3.02
N VAL A 92 -9.31 14.71 3.86
CA VAL A 92 -9.02 16.16 3.83
C VAL A 92 -8.63 16.67 5.21
N THR A 93 -7.93 17.79 5.21
CA THR A 93 -7.90 18.70 6.36
C THR A 93 -8.85 19.85 6.05
N CYS A 94 -9.66 20.26 7.01
CA CYS A 94 -10.57 21.40 6.86
C CYS A 94 -10.34 22.41 7.98
N THR A 95 -10.19 23.68 7.60
CA THR A 95 -10.24 24.80 8.54
C THR A 95 -11.55 25.54 8.33
N VAL A 96 -12.35 25.64 9.39
CA VAL A 96 -13.61 26.39 9.40
C VAL A 96 -13.38 27.70 10.15
N THR A 97 -13.54 28.82 9.46
CA THR A 97 -13.31 30.16 10.01
C THR A 97 -14.61 30.97 9.96
N PRO A 98 -15.10 31.50 11.09
CA PRO A 98 -16.23 32.42 11.08
C PRO A 98 -15.84 33.76 10.46
N VAL A 99 -16.74 34.34 9.67
CA VAL A 99 -16.54 35.63 8.99
C VAL A 99 -17.80 36.48 9.06
N GLU A 100 -17.65 37.80 9.03
CA GLU A 100 -18.75 38.76 9.00
C GLU A 100 -18.85 39.38 7.61
N LEU A 101 -19.32 38.61 6.62
CA LEU A 101 -19.33 39.06 5.23
C LEU A 101 -20.61 38.66 4.51
N ASP A 102 -21.64 39.50 4.53
CA ASP A 102 -22.94 39.21 3.92
C ASP A 102 -22.83 38.74 2.44
N PRO A 103 -23.37 37.56 2.06
CA PRO A 103 -24.18 36.62 2.86
C PRO A 103 -23.42 35.45 3.49
N ALA A 104 -22.10 35.42 3.42
CA ALA A 104 -21.24 34.41 4.03
C ALA A 104 -20.97 34.66 5.52
N CYS A 105 -21.12 33.61 6.34
CA CYS A 105 -20.75 33.62 7.75
C CYS A 105 -19.64 32.63 8.10
N LEU A 106 -19.32 31.70 7.19
CA LEU A 106 -18.25 30.72 7.37
C LEU A 106 -17.41 30.61 6.09
N VAL A 107 -16.09 30.49 6.27
CA VAL A 107 -15.13 30.09 5.25
C VAL A 107 -14.65 28.67 5.60
N LEU A 108 -14.81 27.74 4.67
CA LEU A 108 -14.27 26.39 4.77
C LEU A 108 -13.09 26.30 3.81
N GLU A 109 -11.90 26.15 4.36
CA GLU A 109 -10.68 25.90 3.59
C GLU A 109 -10.37 24.40 3.65
N PHE A 110 -10.36 23.75 2.49
CA PHE A 110 -10.02 22.34 2.35
C PHE A 110 -8.63 22.18 1.74
N GLN A 111 -7.85 21.31 2.35
CA GLN A 111 -6.58 20.87 1.83
C GLN A 111 -6.67 19.36 1.57
N HIS A 112 -6.48 18.99 0.30
CA HIS A 112 -6.31 17.59 -0.08
C HIS A 112 -5.05 17.07 0.60
N MET A 113 -5.19 16.12 1.51
CA MET A 113 -4.02 15.47 2.05
C MET A 113 -3.59 14.35 1.11
N ASP A 114 -2.92 14.66 -0.01
CA ASP A 114 -2.37 13.57 -0.82
C ASP A 114 -1.25 13.92 -1.81
N GLN A 115 -0.16 14.49 -1.28
CA GLN A 115 1.15 14.30 -1.93
C GLN A 115 2.30 14.40 -0.92
N GLN A 116 2.34 15.44 -0.09
CA GLN A 116 3.50 15.69 0.77
C GLN A 116 3.63 14.68 1.92
N LEU A 117 2.52 14.33 2.59
CA LEU A 117 2.55 13.35 3.67
C LEU A 117 2.87 11.94 3.15
N ARG A 118 2.28 11.58 2.01
CA ARG A 118 2.58 10.32 1.30
C ARG A 118 4.04 10.25 0.88
N ILE A 119 4.57 11.32 0.28
CA ILE A 119 6.00 11.40 -0.08
C ILE A 119 6.90 11.28 1.16
N ALA A 120 6.57 11.96 2.25
CA ALA A 120 7.35 11.90 3.49
C ALA A 120 7.33 10.50 4.12
N ARG A 121 6.19 9.80 4.09
CA ARG A 121 6.07 8.40 4.53
C ARG A 121 6.88 7.46 3.62
N GLU A 122 6.77 7.62 2.30
CA GLU A 122 7.56 6.85 1.33
C GLU A 122 9.06 7.05 1.53
N GLU A 123 9.51 8.29 1.75
CA GLU A 123 10.93 8.63 1.97
C GLU A 123 11.47 8.04 3.27
N ARG A 124 10.73 8.15 4.38
CA ARG A 124 11.10 7.49 5.64
C ARG A 124 11.19 5.98 5.46
N MET A 125 10.25 5.37 4.74
CA MET A 125 10.23 3.94 4.49
C MET A 125 11.43 3.50 3.64
N LEU A 126 11.78 4.26 2.61
CA LEU A 126 12.96 4.00 1.77
C LEU A 126 14.27 4.12 2.55
N ILE A 127 14.43 5.17 3.35
CA ILE A 127 15.61 5.35 4.22
C ILE A 127 15.72 4.19 5.21
N GLN A 128 14.61 3.81 5.86
CA GLN A 128 14.58 2.69 6.80
C GLN A 128 14.92 1.37 6.10
N GLN A 129 14.44 1.14 4.88
CA GLN A 129 14.76 -0.04 4.08
C GLN A 129 16.25 -0.12 3.75
N GLN A 130 16.86 1.00 3.33
CA GLN A 130 18.29 1.06 3.03
C GLN A 130 19.12 0.76 4.28
N ALA A 131 18.80 1.41 5.41
CA ALA A 131 19.46 1.16 6.68
C ALA A 131 19.33 -0.31 7.12
N ASN A 132 18.12 -0.90 7.03
CA ASN A 132 17.90 -2.30 7.36
C ASN A 132 18.69 -3.24 6.44
N ALA A 133 18.75 -2.95 5.14
CA ALA A 133 19.49 -3.77 4.17
C ALA A 133 21.00 -3.74 4.44
N GLU A 134 21.56 -2.59 4.82
CA GLU A 134 22.97 -2.47 5.21
C GLU A 134 23.28 -3.20 6.52
N LEU A 135 22.43 -3.03 7.54
CA LEU A 135 22.57 -3.75 8.80
C LEU A 135 22.51 -5.27 8.61
N LEU A 136 21.55 -5.75 7.83
CA LEU A 136 21.43 -7.17 7.50
C LEU A 136 22.65 -7.68 6.72
N ARG A 137 23.24 -6.87 5.84
CA ARG A 137 24.48 -7.22 5.13
C ARG A 137 25.65 -7.41 6.08
N ASN A 138 25.85 -6.47 7.00
CA ASN A 138 26.92 -6.53 7.97
C ASN A 138 26.74 -7.74 8.91
N LEU A 139 25.53 -7.93 9.44
CA LEU A 139 25.18 -9.09 10.27
C LEU A 139 25.36 -10.42 9.53
N ALA A 140 25.02 -10.48 8.24
CA ALA A 140 25.20 -11.69 7.46
C ALA A 140 26.66 -12.08 7.31
N HIS A 141 27.55 -11.11 7.08
CA HIS A 141 28.98 -11.37 7.05
C HIS A 141 29.52 -11.81 8.42
N GLU A 142 29.06 -11.18 9.50
CA GLU A 142 29.48 -11.52 10.86
C GLU A 142 28.95 -12.88 11.34
N ILE A 143 27.77 -13.32 10.89
CA ILE A 143 27.15 -14.60 11.28
C ILE A 143 27.63 -15.77 10.39
N ARG A 144 27.94 -15.53 9.11
CA ARG A 144 28.49 -16.58 8.22
C ARG A 144 29.79 -17.16 8.77
N ASN A 145 30.62 -16.33 9.40
CA ASN A 145 31.91 -16.73 9.96
C ASN A 145 31.76 -17.77 11.10
N PRO A 146 31.01 -17.52 12.19
CA PRO A 146 30.79 -18.50 13.25
C PRO A 146 29.98 -19.72 12.77
N LEU A 147 29.03 -19.57 11.84
CA LEU A 147 28.32 -20.73 11.26
C LEU A 147 29.26 -21.66 10.47
N GLY A 148 30.15 -21.08 9.67
CA GLY A 148 31.20 -21.84 8.98
C GLY A 148 32.13 -22.55 9.97
N GLY A 149 32.50 -21.89 11.06
CA GLY A 149 33.30 -22.48 12.14
C GLY A 149 32.58 -23.62 12.86
N LEU A 150 31.31 -23.45 13.23
CA LEU A 150 30.48 -24.49 13.87
C LEU A 150 30.32 -25.71 12.95
N ARG A 151 30.04 -25.48 11.67
CA ARG A 151 29.95 -26.54 10.67
C ARG A 151 31.26 -27.29 10.52
N GLY A 152 32.38 -26.58 10.42
CA GLY A 152 33.72 -27.18 10.31
C GLY A 152 34.10 -27.99 11.55
N ALA A 153 33.85 -27.46 12.76
CA ALA A 153 34.09 -28.16 14.01
C ALA A 153 33.22 -29.43 14.14
N ALA A 154 31.95 -29.36 13.75
CA ALA A 154 31.06 -30.52 13.75
C ALA A 154 31.49 -31.59 12.73
N GLN A 155 32.00 -31.19 11.56
CA GLN A 155 32.56 -32.11 10.55
C GLN A 155 33.84 -32.81 11.04
N LEU A 156 34.73 -32.06 11.71
CA LEU A 156 35.94 -32.64 12.32
C LEU A 156 35.55 -33.63 13.43
N LEU A 157 34.62 -33.24 14.31
CA LEU A 157 34.12 -34.11 15.38
C LEU A 157 33.45 -35.37 14.82
N GLU A 158 32.67 -35.27 13.74
CA GLU A 158 32.04 -36.42 13.08
C GLU A 158 33.07 -37.47 12.62
N HIS A 159 34.25 -37.01 12.16
CA HIS A 159 35.33 -37.88 11.71
C HIS A 159 36.04 -38.61 12.86
N GLU A 160 36.11 -37.99 14.04
CA GLU A 160 36.74 -38.56 15.24
C GLU A 160 35.79 -39.46 16.05
N LEU A 161 34.48 -39.41 15.78
CA LEU A 161 33.48 -40.18 16.52
C LEU A 161 33.51 -41.68 16.13
N PRO A 162 33.71 -42.59 17.11
CA PRO A 162 33.84 -44.03 16.85
C PRO A 162 32.51 -44.74 16.62
N GLN A 163 31.40 -44.17 17.09
CA GLN A 163 30.07 -44.77 16.97
C GLN A 163 29.20 -44.03 15.96
N VAL A 164 28.56 -44.77 15.06
CA VAL A 164 27.66 -44.23 14.03
C VAL A 164 26.45 -43.50 14.65
N SER A 165 25.95 -43.97 15.80
CA SER A 165 24.87 -43.32 16.54
C SER A 165 25.22 -41.91 17.02
N LEU A 166 26.51 -41.62 17.28
CA LEU A 166 26.95 -40.29 17.69
C LEU A 166 27.06 -39.31 16.51
N ARG A 167 27.22 -39.84 15.29
CA ARG A 167 27.26 -39.02 14.06
C ARG A 167 25.91 -38.39 13.74
N GLU A 168 24.81 -38.96 14.21
CA GLU A 168 23.49 -38.34 14.05
C GLU A 168 23.45 -36.95 14.71
N TYR A 169 24.09 -36.77 15.88
CA TYR A 169 24.15 -35.48 16.56
C TYR A 169 24.98 -34.45 15.77
N THR A 170 26.14 -34.84 15.24
CA THR A 170 26.96 -33.94 14.41
C THR A 170 26.27 -33.57 13.10
N GLN A 171 25.52 -34.50 12.50
CA GLN A 171 24.71 -34.22 11.31
C GLN A 171 23.55 -33.27 11.59
N VAL A 172 22.93 -33.34 12.77
CA VAL A 172 21.93 -32.34 13.18
C VAL A 172 22.57 -30.95 13.28
N ILE A 173 23.75 -30.82 13.89
CA ILE A 173 24.46 -29.53 14.00
C ILE A 173 24.80 -28.97 12.61
N ILE A 174 25.33 -29.82 11.71
CA ILE A 174 25.65 -29.42 10.33
C ILE A 174 24.39 -28.96 9.58
N LYS A 175 23.28 -29.71 9.69
CA LYS A 175 22.01 -29.34 9.06
C LYS A 175 21.46 -28.02 9.59
N GLU A 176 21.55 -27.77 10.89
CA GLU A 176 21.13 -26.49 11.47
C GLU A 176 22.04 -25.33 11.06
N ALA A 177 23.35 -25.55 10.98
CA ALA A 177 24.28 -24.55 10.45
C ALA A 177 23.97 -24.19 8.98
N ASP A 178 23.75 -25.20 8.13
CA ASP A 178 23.37 -25.03 6.72
C ASP A 178 22.00 -24.34 6.58
N ARG A 179 21.05 -24.68 7.46
CA ARG A 179 19.72 -24.04 7.51
C ARG A 179 19.82 -22.56 7.87
N LEU A 180 20.62 -22.21 8.87
CA LEU A 180 20.86 -20.82 9.27
C LEU A 180 21.59 -20.04 8.17
N GLN A 181 22.52 -20.68 7.47
CA GLN A 181 23.19 -20.10 6.30
C GLN A 181 22.19 -19.78 5.17
N LEU A 182 21.29 -20.72 4.86
CA LEU A 182 20.22 -20.51 3.86
C LEU A 182 19.24 -19.39 4.27
N LEU A 183 18.93 -19.27 5.56
CA LEU A 183 18.14 -18.15 6.09
C LEU A 183 18.86 -16.81 5.88
N MET A 184 20.17 -16.79 6.14
CA MET A 184 20.99 -15.61 5.93
C MET A 184 21.10 -15.22 4.45
N ASP A 185 21.23 -16.20 3.56
CA ASP A 185 21.27 -15.96 2.13
C ASP A 185 19.93 -15.47 1.58
N ARG A 186 18.81 -15.81 2.23
CA ARG A 186 17.49 -15.24 1.90
C ARG A 186 17.32 -13.79 2.37
N LEU A 187 17.96 -13.42 3.48
CA LEU A 187 18.00 -12.03 3.97
C LEU A 187 18.77 -11.12 3.02
N LEU A 188 19.84 -11.65 2.44
CA LEU A 188 20.63 -10.97 1.42
C LEU A 188 19.97 -11.14 0.06
N VAL A 189 19.19 -10.15 -0.37
CA VAL A 189 18.67 -10.13 -1.75
C VAL A 189 19.85 -10.29 -2.72
N PRO A 190 19.92 -11.40 -3.49
CA PRO A 190 21.06 -11.63 -4.37
C PRO A 190 21.13 -10.49 -5.39
N HIS A 191 22.30 -9.85 -5.50
CA HIS A 191 22.63 -8.90 -6.56
C HIS A 191 22.81 -9.62 -7.91
N ARG A 192 21.82 -10.42 -8.33
CA ARG A 192 21.67 -10.69 -9.76
C ARG A 192 21.13 -9.41 -10.38
N VAL A 193 21.81 -8.94 -11.43
CA VAL A 193 21.36 -7.80 -12.22
C VAL A 193 19.92 -8.09 -12.66
N PRO A 194 18.93 -7.26 -12.28
CA PRO A 194 17.55 -7.46 -12.68
C PRO A 194 17.45 -7.47 -14.20
N LYS A 195 16.65 -8.38 -14.76
CA LYS A 195 16.38 -8.42 -16.20
C LYS A 195 15.03 -7.78 -16.48
N TYR A 196 15.05 -6.49 -16.80
CA TYR A 196 13.84 -5.75 -17.13
C TYR A 196 13.43 -6.00 -18.58
N GLU A 197 12.28 -6.64 -18.77
CA GLU A 197 11.70 -6.95 -20.08
C GLU A 197 10.18 -6.70 -20.10
N PRO A 198 9.54 -6.53 -21.27
CA PRO A 198 8.09 -6.49 -21.37
C PRO A 198 7.48 -7.74 -20.73
N THR A 199 6.67 -7.53 -19.70
CA THR A 199 6.13 -8.57 -18.83
C THR A 199 4.62 -8.39 -18.70
N ASN A 200 3.89 -9.44 -19.04
CA ASN A 200 2.46 -9.52 -18.77
C ASN A 200 2.23 -9.92 -17.30
N ILE A 201 1.55 -9.06 -16.54
CA ILE A 201 1.28 -9.30 -15.11
C ILE A 201 0.39 -10.53 -14.88
N HIS A 202 -0.50 -10.87 -15.82
CA HIS A 202 -1.36 -12.04 -15.68
C HIS A 202 -0.56 -13.33 -15.81
N GLU A 203 0.49 -13.38 -16.63
CA GLU A 203 1.39 -14.54 -16.68
C GLU A 203 2.13 -14.77 -15.36
N VAL A 204 2.52 -13.69 -14.68
CA VAL A 204 3.11 -13.75 -13.34
C VAL A 204 2.09 -14.34 -12.35
N LEU A 205 0.85 -13.84 -12.36
CA LEU A 205 -0.22 -14.31 -11.47
C LEU A 205 -0.60 -15.79 -11.74
N GLU A 206 -0.65 -16.20 -13.00
CA GLU A 206 -0.94 -17.59 -13.40
C GLU A 206 0.16 -18.55 -12.95
N ARG A 207 1.43 -18.13 -13.05
CA ARG A 207 2.56 -18.90 -12.52
C ARG A 207 2.46 -19.05 -11.00
N VAL A 208 2.17 -17.96 -10.30
CA VAL A 208 1.98 -17.99 -8.84
C VAL A 208 0.81 -18.89 -8.45
N ARG A 209 -0.34 -18.78 -9.12
CA ARG A 209 -1.49 -19.65 -8.88
C ARG A 209 -1.10 -21.13 -9.01
N SER A 210 -0.39 -21.47 -10.08
CA SER A 210 0.02 -22.85 -10.35
C SER A 210 0.95 -23.39 -9.25
N LEU A 211 1.88 -22.57 -8.76
CA LEU A 211 2.77 -22.93 -7.65
C LEU A 211 1.99 -23.13 -6.35
N LEU A 212 1.06 -22.22 -6.02
CA LEU A 212 0.24 -22.32 -4.81
C LEU A 212 -0.65 -23.56 -4.81
N LEU A 213 -1.28 -23.89 -5.94
CA LEU A 213 -2.11 -25.10 -6.06
C LEU A 213 -1.27 -26.38 -5.94
N ALA A 214 -0.04 -26.38 -6.45
CA ALA A 214 0.88 -27.51 -6.29
C ALA A 214 1.36 -27.67 -4.83
N GLU A 215 1.60 -26.55 -4.13
CA GLU A 215 2.03 -26.54 -2.72
C GLU A 215 0.89 -26.81 -1.73
N SER A 216 -0.37 -26.57 -2.13
CA SER A 216 -1.55 -26.75 -1.27
C SER A 216 -2.67 -27.51 -1.99
N PRO A 217 -2.49 -28.81 -2.32
CA PRO A 217 -3.40 -29.55 -3.19
C PRO A 217 -4.84 -29.72 -2.68
N ARG A 218 -5.10 -29.50 -1.39
CA ARG A 218 -6.42 -29.73 -0.75
C ARG A 218 -6.86 -28.62 0.22
N GLY A 219 -6.30 -27.41 0.12
CA GLY A 219 -6.44 -26.41 1.19
C GLY A 219 -7.09 -25.08 0.81
N ILE A 220 -7.06 -24.68 -0.46
CA ILE A 220 -7.42 -23.30 -0.84
C ILE A 220 -8.15 -23.23 -2.18
N GLN A 221 -9.11 -22.30 -2.29
CA GLN A 221 -9.67 -21.86 -3.57
C GLN A 221 -8.92 -20.61 -4.03
N ILE A 222 -8.56 -20.53 -5.31
CA ILE A 222 -7.95 -19.32 -5.89
C ILE A 222 -8.83 -18.78 -7.01
N ARG A 223 -9.46 -17.64 -6.76
CA ARG A 223 -10.30 -16.93 -7.74
C ARG A 223 -9.50 -15.92 -8.55
N ARG A 224 -9.82 -15.83 -9.83
CA ARG A 224 -9.25 -14.86 -10.77
C ARG A 224 -10.26 -13.75 -11.01
N ASP A 225 -9.79 -12.51 -10.92
CA ASP A 225 -10.58 -11.31 -11.23
C ASP A 225 -9.70 -10.34 -12.02
N TYR A 226 -9.37 -10.72 -13.26
CA TYR A 226 -8.38 -10.03 -14.07
C TYR A 226 -9.01 -9.01 -15.02
N ASP A 227 -8.40 -7.83 -15.09
CA ASP A 227 -8.63 -6.86 -16.15
C ASP A 227 -7.68 -7.18 -17.31
N THR A 228 -8.20 -7.82 -18.36
CA THR A 228 -7.41 -8.25 -19.54
C THR A 228 -7.07 -7.09 -20.48
N SER A 229 -7.52 -5.86 -20.20
CA SER A 229 -7.17 -4.68 -21.00
C SER A 229 -5.85 -4.04 -20.60
N LEU A 230 -5.23 -4.53 -19.52
CA LEU A 230 -3.99 -4.00 -18.98
C LEU A 230 -2.81 -4.24 -19.94
N PRO A 231 -1.97 -3.22 -20.21
CA PRO A 231 -0.78 -3.39 -21.02
C PRO A 231 0.32 -4.11 -20.24
N GLU A 232 1.35 -4.56 -20.97
CA GLU A 232 2.58 -5.05 -20.37
C GLU A 232 3.29 -3.94 -19.59
N LEU A 233 3.95 -4.32 -18.49
CA LEU A 233 4.90 -3.47 -17.79
C LEU A 233 6.34 -3.86 -18.16
N ILE A 234 7.29 -2.97 -17.92
CA ILE A 234 8.71 -3.32 -17.98
C ILE A 234 9.11 -3.82 -16.58
N GLY A 235 9.49 -5.09 -16.47
CA GLY A 235 9.73 -5.74 -15.18
C GLY A 235 10.63 -6.97 -15.28
N ASP A 236 11.21 -7.36 -14.16
CA ASP A 236 11.84 -8.67 -13.98
C ASP A 236 10.77 -9.68 -13.54
N ARG A 237 10.35 -10.51 -14.50
CA ARG A 237 9.30 -11.51 -14.32
C ARG A 237 9.53 -12.41 -13.10
N GLU A 238 10.75 -12.88 -12.89
CA GLU A 238 11.07 -13.81 -11.80
C GLU A 238 10.98 -13.13 -10.43
N LYS A 239 11.43 -11.87 -10.35
CA LYS A 239 11.29 -11.07 -9.12
C LYS A 239 9.83 -10.73 -8.79
N LEU A 240 9.03 -10.43 -9.81
CA LEU A 240 7.59 -10.21 -9.63
C LEU A 240 6.87 -11.48 -9.18
N ILE A 241 7.20 -12.64 -9.75
CA ILE A 241 6.71 -13.95 -9.29
C ILE A 241 7.05 -14.14 -7.82
N GLN A 242 8.30 -13.91 -7.41
CA GLN A 242 8.73 -14.06 -6.03
C GLN A 242 7.99 -13.12 -5.07
N ALA A 243 7.79 -11.86 -5.47
CA ALA A 243 7.09 -10.88 -4.64
C ALA A 243 5.63 -11.29 -4.38
N VAL A 244 4.90 -11.61 -5.44
CA VAL A 244 3.50 -12.03 -5.36
C VAL A 244 3.38 -13.37 -4.61
N LEU A 245 4.28 -14.32 -4.86
CA LEU A 245 4.29 -15.61 -4.19
C LEU A 245 4.54 -15.48 -2.68
N ASN A 246 5.43 -14.59 -2.25
CA ASN A 246 5.68 -14.35 -0.83
C ASN A 246 4.43 -13.82 -0.10
N ILE A 247 3.71 -12.89 -0.72
CA ILE A 247 2.47 -12.35 -0.15
C ILE A 247 1.39 -13.44 -0.13
N ALA A 248 1.19 -14.14 -1.25
CA ALA A 248 0.15 -15.16 -1.36
C ALA A 248 0.40 -16.36 -0.45
N ARG A 249 1.66 -16.81 -0.28
CA ARG A 249 2.01 -17.86 0.69
C ARG A 249 1.71 -17.43 2.13
N ASN A 250 1.95 -16.16 2.47
CA ASN A 250 1.58 -15.66 3.79
C ASN A 250 0.06 -15.71 4.00
N ALA A 251 -0.74 -15.35 3.00
CA ALA A 251 -2.20 -15.49 3.06
C ALA A 251 -2.64 -16.95 3.25
N VAL A 252 -2.11 -17.88 2.44
CA VAL A 252 -2.39 -19.33 2.58
C VAL A 252 -2.06 -19.81 3.98
N GLN A 253 -0.87 -19.48 4.48
CA GLN A 253 -0.43 -19.94 5.79
C GLN A 253 -1.26 -19.34 6.93
N ALA A 254 -1.68 -18.07 6.82
CA ALA A 254 -2.55 -17.45 7.81
C ALA A 254 -3.90 -18.16 7.92
N MET A 255 -4.50 -18.53 6.78
CA MET A 255 -5.78 -19.24 6.73
C MET A 255 -5.67 -20.69 7.19
N LEU A 256 -4.60 -21.40 6.83
CA LEU A 256 -4.44 -22.81 7.20
C LEU A 256 -4.12 -22.99 8.69
N ASN A 257 -3.40 -22.05 9.30
CA ASN A 257 -3.05 -22.13 10.72
C ASN A 257 -4.19 -21.66 11.63
N ASN A 258 -5.08 -20.81 11.14
CA ASN A 258 -6.27 -20.34 11.85
C ASN A 258 -7.49 -20.52 10.94
N PRO A 259 -7.98 -21.77 10.79
CA PRO A 259 -9.13 -22.03 9.94
C PRO A 259 -10.34 -21.27 10.46
N GLY A 260 -10.85 -20.36 9.64
CA GLY A 260 -12.12 -19.68 9.87
C GLY A 260 -13.31 -20.59 9.52
N GLU A 261 -14.53 -20.04 9.66
CA GLU A 261 -15.76 -20.75 9.31
C GLU A 261 -15.91 -20.97 7.79
N GLN A 262 -15.27 -20.11 6.99
CA GLN A 262 -15.31 -20.18 5.53
C GLN A 262 -14.15 -20.99 4.98
N ALA A 263 -14.38 -21.65 3.84
CA ALA A 263 -13.30 -22.30 3.11
C ALA A 263 -12.22 -21.25 2.72
N PRO A 264 -10.92 -21.57 2.86
CA PRO A 264 -9.85 -20.64 2.50
C PRO A 264 -9.95 -20.21 1.02
N GLU A 265 -10.06 -18.90 0.79
CA GLU A 265 -10.16 -18.30 -0.54
C GLU A 265 -9.10 -17.21 -0.70
N ILE A 266 -8.41 -17.21 -1.85
CA ILE A 266 -7.60 -16.09 -2.31
C ILE A 266 -8.17 -15.56 -3.62
N ILE A 267 -8.38 -14.26 -3.72
CA ILE A 267 -8.75 -13.57 -4.95
C ILE A 267 -7.53 -12.82 -5.47
N LEU A 268 -7.09 -13.17 -6.67
CA LEU A 268 -6.09 -12.42 -7.42
C LEU A 268 -6.83 -11.46 -8.35
N ARG A 269 -6.73 -10.16 -8.08
CA ARG A 269 -7.44 -9.11 -8.84
C ARG A 269 -6.46 -8.15 -9.50
N THR A 270 -6.76 -7.72 -10.72
CA THR A 270 -6.02 -6.65 -11.41
C THR A 270 -6.95 -5.57 -11.93
N ARG A 271 -6.53 -4.31 -11.83
CA ARG A 271 -7.25 -3.12 -12.35
C ARG A 271 -6.26 -2.06 -12.81
N ALA A 272 -6.68 -1.18 -13.71
CA ALA A 272 -5.92 0.03 -14.03
C ALA A 272 -6.15 1.10 -12.96
N ALA A 273 -5.09 1.59 -12.32
CA ALA A 273 -5.12 2.79 -11.49
C ALA A 273 -4.62 3.99 -12.29
N ARG A 274 -5.37 5.11 -12.28
CA ARG A 274 -5.03 6.31 -13.04
C ARG A 274 -4.46 7.37 -12.12
N GLN A 275 -3.54 8.19 -12.65
CA GLN A 275 -2.97 9.35 -11.94
C GLN A 275 -2.32 8.99 -10.59
N VAL A 276 -1.57 7.89 -10.55
CA VAL A 276 -0.91 7.42 -9.33
C VAL A 276 0.44 8.11 -9.17
N THR A 277 0.75 8.55 -7.95
CA THR A 277 2.10 9.04 -7.61
C THR A 277 2.84 7.93 -6.88
N LEU A 278 4.00 7.54 -7.41
CA LEU A 278 4.89 6.53 -6.83
C LEU A 278 6.31 7.08 -6.82
N ALA A 279 7.02 6.99 -5.70
CA ALA A 279 8.42 7.41 -5.58
C ALA A 279 8.67 8.84 -6.12
N LYS A 280 7.82 9.80 -5.71
CA LYS A 280 7.86 11.22 -6.13
C LYS A 280 7.62 11.46 -7.63
N LYS A 281 7.22 10.45 -8.42
CA LYS A 281 6.90 10.57 -9.85
C LYS A 281 5.42 10.27 -10.10
N ARG A 282 4.76 11.14 -10.87
CA ARG A 282 3.37 10.95 -11.28
C ARG A 282 3.31 10.07 -12.53
N TYR A 283 2.50 9.02 -12.46
CA TYR A 283 2.26 8.09 -13.56
C TYR A 283 0.81 8.22 -14.04
N ARG A 284 0.62 8.27 -15.36
CA ARG A 284 -0.72 8.37 -15.96
C ARG A 284 -1.56 7.15 -15.63
N VAL A 285 -0.92 5.97 -15.66
CA VAL A 285 -1.52 4.67 -15.38
C VAL A 285 -0.52 3.80 -14.61
N ALA A 286 -1.02 3.02 -13.67
CA ALA A 286 -0.32 1.95 -12.98
C ALA A 286 -1.22 0.71 -12.94
N ILE A 287 -0.62 -0.47 -12.83
CA ILE A 287 -1.32 -1.71 -12.53
C ILE A 287 -1.58 -1.75 -11.04
N LYS A 288 -2.85 -1.87 -10.65
CA LYS A 288 -3.27 -2.20 -9.29
C LYS A 288 -3.53 -3.71 -9.22
N LEU A 289 -2.60 -4.44 -8.62
CA LEU A 289 -2.70 -5.87 -8.34
C LEU A 289 -3.11 -6.05 -6.88
N GLN A 290 -4.20 -6.76 -6.62
CA GLN A 290 -4.66 -7.06 -5.27
C GLN A 290 -4.62 -8.57 -5.02
N ILE A 291 -4.09 -8.95 -3.86
CA ILE A 291 -4.14 -10.29 -3.29
C ILE A 291 -5.05 -10.19 -2.08
N ILE A 292 -6.24 -10.75 -2.17
CA ILE A 292 -7.28 -10.65 -1.16
C ILE A 292 -7.51 -12.04 -0.58
N ASP A 293 -7.42 -12.20 0.74
CA ASP A 293 -7.71 -13.44 1.44
C ASP A 293 -8.80 -13.26 2.49
N ASN A 294 -9.49 -14.35 2.82
CA ASN A 294 -10.51 -14.40 3.87
C ASN A 294 -9.97 -14.93 5.20
N GLY A 295 -8.68 -14.69 5.48
CA GLY A 295 -8.02 -15.12 6.71
C GLY A 295 -8.37 -14.29 7.95
N PRO A 296 -7.75 -14.61 9.11
CA PRO A 296 -8.06 -14.00 10.40
C PRO A 296 -7.71 -12.51 10.53
N GLY A 297 -7.07 -11.93 9.51
CA GLY A 297 -6.55 -10.57 9.57
C GLY A 297 -5.16 -10.46 10.19
N ILE A 298 -4.64 -9.23 10.22
CA ILE A 298 -3.36 -8.88 10.82
C ILE A 298 -3.61 -8.20 12.18
N PRO A 299 -3.02 -8.73 13.27
CA PRO A 299 -3.09 -8.12 14.59
C PRO A 299 -2.65 -6.64 14.59
N PRO A 300 -3.35 -5.75 15.31
CA PRO A 300 -3.06 -4.30 15.29
C PRO A 300 -1.64 -3.94 15.71
N ASP A 301 -1.06 -4.70 16.64
CA ASP A 301 0.26 -4.50 17.23
C ASP A 301 1.42 -4.70 16.24
N ILE A 302 1.25 -5.56 15.24
CA ILE A 302 2.26 -5.80 14.20
C ILE A 302 1.96 -5.11 12.87
N ARG A 303 0.75 -4.55 12.70
CA ARG A 303 0.25 -4.01 11.43
C ARG A 303 1.20 -3.01 10.77
N GLU A 304 1.74 -2.07 11.54
CA GLU A 304 2.67 -1.05 11.03
C GLU A 304 4.07 -1.60 10.71
N ARG A 305 4.39 -2.79 11.24
CA ARG A 305 5.72 -3.40 11.20
C ARG A 305 5.77 -4.67 10.35
N ILE A 306 4.70 -5.08 9.70
CA ILE A 306 4.63 -6.33 8.92
C ILE A 306 5.66 -6.43 7.79
N PHE A 307 6.15 -5.29 7.29
CA PHE A 307 7.19 -5.24 6.26
C PHE A 307 8.61 -5.22 6.82
N TYR A 308 8.77 -5.08 8.14
CA TYR A 308 10.09 -5.05 8.77
C TYR A 308 10.65 -6.49 8.81
N PRO A 309 11.97 -6.66 8.55
CA PRO A 309 12.59 -7.97 8.59
C PRO A 309 12.35 -8.67 9.94
N LEU A 310 12.15 -9.98 9.90
CA LEU A 310 12.00 -10.86 11.07
C LEU A 310 10.73 -10.59 11.91
N VAL A 311 9.84 -9.68 11.49
CA VAL A 311 8.53 -9.50 12.12
C VAL A 311 7.58 -10.57 11.61
N SER A 312 7.01 -11.33 12.53
CA SER A 312 6.07 -12.43 12.24
C SER A 312 5.04 -12.51 13.36
N GLY A 313 3.75 -12.52 13.01
CA GLY A 313 2.66 -12.75 13.98
C GLY A 313 2.45 -14.22 14.35
N ARG A 314 3.40 -15.10 14.03
CA ARG A 314 3.29 -16.56 14.20
C ARG A 314 4.59 -17.20 14.65
N GLU A 315 4.46 -18.31 15.38
CA GLU A 315 5.57 -19.18 15.76
C GLU A 315 6.21 -19.85 14.54
N GLY A 316 7.55 -19.90 14.51
CA GLY A 316 8.32 -20.51 13.41
C GLY A 316 8.30 -19.74 12.07
N GLY A 317 7.57 -18.63 11.97
CA GLY A 317 7.59 -17.76 10.80
C GLY A 317 8.88 -16.96 10.71
N THR A 318 9.54 -16.99 9.55
CA THR A 318 10.82 -16.29 9.37
C THR A 318 10.70 -14.76 9.34
N GLY A 319 9.49 -14.23 9.08
CA GLY A 319 9.26 -12.79 8.95
C GLY A 319 9.94 -12.12 7.75
N LEU A 320 10.41 -12.91 6.76
CA LEU A 320 11.19 -12.37 5.62
C LEU A 320 10.37 -12.17 4.35
N GLY A 321 9.24 -12.87 4.21
CA GLY A 321 8.49 -12.91 2.96
C GLY A 321 8.01 -11.53 2.50
N LEU A 322 7.38 -10.76 3.40
CA LEU A 322 6.84 -9.43 3.07
C LEU A 322 7.94 -8.40 2.83
N THR A 323 9.05 -8.46 3.58
CA THR A 323 10.21 -7.59 3.37
C THR A 323 10.82 -7.81 1.98
N LEU A 324 10.99 -9.06 1.57
CA LEU A 324 11.49 -9.41 0.24
C LEU A 324 10.51 -8.97 -0.85
N ALA A 325 9.21 -9.20 -0.66
CA ALA A 325 8.19 -8.72 -1.58
C ALA A 325 8.28 -7.20 -1.74
N GLN A 326 8.38 -6.46 -0.64
CA GLN A 326 8.55 -5.02 -0.67
C GLN A 326 9.82 -4.60 -1.41
N THR A 327 10.96 -5.25 -1.18
CA THR A 327 12.20 -4.91 -1.88
C THR A 327 12.07 -5.11 -3.40
N PHE A 328 11.48 -6.23 -3.84
CA PHE A 328 11.27 -6.48 -5.27
C PHE A 328 10.30 -5.49 -5.89
N ILE A 329 9.21 -5.13 -5.21
CA ILE A 329 8.26 -4.13 -5.72
C ILE A 329 8.90 -2.74 -5.78
N THR A 330 9.68 -2.34 -4.76
CA THR A 330 10.43 -1.07 -4.78
C THR A 330 11.44 -1.02 -5.94
N GLN A 331 12.12 -2.14 -6.25
CA GLN A 331 13.02 -2.24 -7.42
C GLN A 331 12.29 -1.97 -8.74
N HIS A 332 10.99 -2.26 -8.80
CA HIS A 332 10.12 -1.97 -9.94
C HIS A 332 9.44 -0.60 -9.86
N HIS A 333 9.92 0.29 -8.99
CA HIS A 333 9.33 1.61 -8.72
C HIS A 333 7.86 1.54 -8.27
N GLY A 334 7.47 0.40 -7.71
CA GLY A 334 6.14 0.16 -7.19
C GLY A 334 6.02 0.43 -5.70
N MET A 335 4.82 0.19 -5.18
CA MET A 335 4.48 0.29 -3.76
C MET A 335 3.61 -0.89 -3.34
N ILE A 336 3.72 -1.30 -2.08
CA ILE A 336 2.81 -2.28 -1.45
C ILE A 336 2.07 -1.59 -0.31
N GLU A 337 0.75 -1.74 -0.31
CA GLU A 337 -0.16 -1.31 0.74
C GLU A 337 -0.87 -2.54 1.31
N CYS A 338 -1.27 -2.46 2.58
CA CYS A 338 -2.00 -3.52 3.25
C CYS A 338 -3.17 -2.92 4.04
N GLU A 339 -4.37 -3.40 3.73
CA GLU A 339 -5.59 -3.15 4.51
C GLU A 339 -6.04 -4.49 5.08
N SER A 340 -6.32 -4.56 6.37
CA SER A 340 -6.63 -5.83 7.02
C SER A 340 -7.65 -5.67 8.14
N GLU A 341 -8.69 -6.47 8.03
CA GLU A 341 -9.72 -6.73 9.03
C GLU A 341 -9.91 -8.26 9.17
N PRO A 342 -10.42 -8.74 10.32
CA PRO A 342 -10.76 -10.15 10.45
C PRO A 342 -11.73 -10.62 9.36
N GLY A 343 -11.40 -11.72 8.69
CA GLY A 343 -12.16 -12.24 7.55
C GLY A 343 -11.82 -11.58 6.22
N ARG A 344 -10.94 -10.56 6.19
CA ARG A 344 -10.48 -9.94 4.95
C ARG A 344 -9.14 -9.21 5.08
N THR A 345 -8.11 -9.75 4.45
CA THR A 345 -6.84 -9.02 4.25
C THR A 345 -6.61 -8.74 2.78
N THR A 346 -6.24 -7.51 2.45
CA THR A 346 -5.97 -7.06 1.08
C THR A 346 -4.57 -6.47 1.01
N PHE A 347 -3.67 -7.16 0.32
CA PHE A 347 -2.41 -6.57 -0.13
C PHE A 347 -2.60 -5.95 -1.51
N THR A 348 -2.32 -4.67 -1.64
CA THR A 348 -2.38 -3.93 -2.91
C THR A 348 -0.97 -3.60 -3.37
N ILE A 349 -0.59 -4.10 -4.54
CA ILE A 349 0.65 -3.77 -5.23
C ILE A 349 0.34 -2.78 -6.36
N LEU A 350 1.01 -1.65 -6.35
CA LEU A 350 0.96 -0.65 -7.42
C LEU A 350 2.24 -0.72 -8.24
N LEU A 351 2.13 -1.03 -9.54
CA LEU A 351 3.26 -1.10 -10.47
C LEU A 351 3.09 -0.05 -11.58
N PRO A 352 4.02 0.88 -11.77
CA PRO A 352 3.88 1.90 -12.79
C PRO A 352 3.96 1.31 -14.21
N ILE A 353 3.17 1.86 -15.13
CA ILE A 353 3.35 1.62 -16.57
C ILE A 353 4.06 2.83 -17.16
N GLU A 354 5.25 2.62 -17.72
CA GLU A 354 6.00 3.70 -18.34
C GLU A 354 5.38 4.17 -19.66
N SER A 355 5.46 5.48 -19.91
CA SER A 355 4.89 6.12 -21.11
C SER A 355 5.44 5.53 -22.42
N THR A 356 6.68 5.03 -22.42
CA THR A 356 7.32 4.41 -23.59
C THR A 356 6.69 3.07 -23.94
N ALA A 357 6.34 2.24 -22.94
CA ALA A 357 5.65 0.96 -23.14
C ALA A 357 4.21 1.15 -23.66
N MET A 358 3.57 2.26 -23.26
CA MET A 358 2.24 2.64 -23.75
C MET A 358 2.23 2.94 -25.26
N LYS A 359 3.30 3.54 -25.80
CA LYS A 359 3.41 3.84 -27.25
C LYS A 359 3.55 2.58 -28.10
N SER A 360 4.32 1.59 -27.63
CA SER A 360 4.47 0.30 -28.31
C SER A 360 3.22 -0.57 -28.24
N TYR A 361 2.41 -0.45 -27.17
CA TYR A 361 1.12 -1.15 -27.07
C TYR A 361 0.08 -0.57 -28.03
N ILE A 362 -0.05 0.76 -28.09
CA ILE A 362 -0.96 1.45 -29.02
C ILE A 362 -0.57 1.21 -30.49
N ALA A 363 0.71 1.01 -30.79
CA ALA A 363 1.19 0.72 -32.16
C ALA A 363 0.99 -0.74 -32.60
N ARG A 364 0.61 -1.66 -31.69
CA ARG A 364 0.36 -3.08 -31.98
C ARG A 364 -1.13 -3.45 -32.05
N GLN A 365 -2.01 -2.50 -31.73
CA GLN A 365 -3.44 -2.56 -32.03
C GLN A 365 -3.71 -1.81 -33.34
#